data_AF-A0A6L5FBW8-F1
#
_entry.id   AF-A0A6L5FBW8-F1
#
_cell.length_a   1.000
_cell.length_b   1.000
_cell.length_c   1.000
_cell.angle_alpha   90.00
_cell.angle_beta   90.00
_cell.angle_gamma   90.00
#
_symmetry.space_group_name_H-M   'P 1'
#
loop_
_entity.id
_entity.type
_entity.pdbx_description
1 polymer ?
#
loop_
_entity_poly.entity_id
_entity_poly.type
_entity_poly.pdbx_seq_one_letter_code
_entity_poly.pdbx_strand_id
1 'polypeptide(L)' 'VSRRPVEVNGSPGALFLDGQQRLIGVMALDITDGQITHVSSILNPDKLAHLGPLADLKSLLQHEEPP' A
#
# COMPACT_ATOMS: atom_id res chain seq x y z
N VAL A 1 -6.76 5.38 -7.57
CA VAL A 1 -6.15 4.85 -6.33
C VAL A 1 -6.36 5.84 -5.21
N SER A 2 -6.79 5.40 -4.02
CA SER A 2 -6.90 6.23 -2.81
C SER A 2 -5.86 5.81 -1.76
N ARG A 3 -5.50 6.72 -0.85
CA ARG A 3 -4.53 6.48 0.23
C ARG A 3 -5.20 6.75 1.57
N ARG A 4 -5.13 5.80 2.49
CA ARG A 4 -5.63 5.95 3.85
C ARG A 4 -4.47 5.92 4.84
N PRO A 5 -4.17 7.02 5.56
CA PRO A 5 -3.18 7.03 6.62
C PRO A 5 -3.56 6.04 7.73
N VAL A 6 -2.61 5.22 8.16
CA VAL A 6 -2.76 4.25 9.26
C VAL A 6 -1.43 4.11 9.99
N GLU A 7 -1.46 3.51 11.18
CA GLU A 7 -0.25 3.02 11.82
C GLU A 7 0.09 1.63 11.26
N VAL A 8 1.37 1.39 10.97
CA VAL A 8 1.89 0.09 10.51
C VAL A 8 3.05 -0.28 11.42
N ASN A 9 2.86 -1.32 12.23
CA ASN A 9 3.85 -1.80 13.20
C ASN A 9 4.37 -0.71 14.16
N GLY A 10 3.53 0.24 14.58
CA GLY A 10 3.94 1.35 15.45
C GLY A 10 4.48 2.59 14.72
N SER A 11 4.70 2.51 13.40
CA SER A 11 5.22 3.62 12.59
C SER A 11 4.13 4.24 11.71
N PRO A 12 4.27 5.52 11.31
CA PRO A 12 3.40 6.13 10.32
C PRO A 12 3.38 5.33 9.01
N GLY A 13 2.20 5.15 8.43
CA GLY A 13 2.05 4.39 7.19
C GLY A 13 0.76 4.72 6.45
N ALA A 14 0.52 3.96 5.38
CA ALA A 14 -0.67 4.10 4.55
C ALA A 14 -1.10 2.78 3.94
N LEU A 15 -2.42 2.61 3.81
CA LEU A 15 -3.03 1.63 2.93
C LEU A 15 -3.29 2.28 1.57
N PHE A 16 -3.00 1.54 0.50
CA PHE A 16 -3.35 1.90 -0.87
C PHE A 16 -4.55 1.08 -1.30
N LEU A 17 -5.61 1.74 -1.73
CA LEU A 17 -6.88 1.10 -2.07
C LEU A 17 -7.27 1.43 -3.51
N ASP A 18 -7.87 0.45 -4.20
CA ASP A 18 -8.45 0.66 -5.53
C ASP A 18 -9.80 1.40 -5.47
N GLY A 19 -10.43 1.61 -6.63
CA GLY A 19 -11.74 2.27 -6.72
C GLY A 19 -12.87 1.52 -6.02
N GLN A 20 -12.69 0.22 -5.70
CA GLN A 20 -13.65 -0.63 -5.01
C GLN A 20 -13.28 -0.81 -3.52
N GLN A 21 -12.33 -0.02 -3.00
CA GLN A 21 -11.82 -0.11 -1.62
C GLN A 21 -11.11 -1.44 -1.28
N ARG A 22 -10.61 -2.17 -2.30
CA ARG A 22 -9.79 -3.36 -2.10
C ARG A 22 -8.33 -2.99 -1.91
N LEU A 23 -7.62 -3.75 -1.07
CA LEU A 23 -6.24 -3.46 -0.69
C LEU A 23 -5.27 -3.77 -1.83
N ILE A 24 -4.51 -2.76 -2.25
CA ILE A 24 -3.42 -2.88 -3.24
C ILE A 24 -2.10 -3.18 -2.51
N GLY A 25 -1.84 -2.48 -1.41
CA GLY A 25 -0.59 -2.59 -0.67
C GLY A 25 -0.57 -1.75 0.59
N VAL A 26 0.46 -1.99 1.40
CA VAL A 26 0.73 -1.28 2.65
C VAL A 26 2.11 -0.63 2.56
N MET A 27 2.23 0.61 3.03
CA MET A 27 3.51 1.31 3.17
C MET A 27 3.72 1.72 4.63
N ALA A 28 4.95 1.58 5.10
CA ALA A 28 5.44 2.12 6.36
C ALA A 28 6.57 3.10 6.09
N LEU A 29 6.64 4.16 6.90
CA LEU A 29 7.68 5.18 6.87
C LEU A 29 8.44 5.16 8.19
N ASP A 30 9.76 5.05 8.12
CA ASP A 30 10.61 5.28 9.27
C ASP A 30 11.06 6.74 9.25
N ILE A 31 10.83 7.43 10.37
CA ILE A 31 11.12 8.85 10.52
C ILE A 31 12.06 9.04 11.71
N THR A 32 13.19 9.69 11.46
CA THR A 32 14.18 10.05 12.49
C THR A 32 14.46 11.53 12.36
N ASP A 33 14.36 12.27 13.46
CA ASP A 33 14.58 13.72 13.51
C ASP A 33 13.77 14.51 12.46
N GLY A 34 12.51 14.12 12.26
CA GLY A 34 11.60 14.74 11.31
C GLY A 34 11.87 14.43 9.84
N GLN A 35 12.85 13.57 9.54
CA GLN A 35 13.19 13.15 8.18
C GLN A 35 12.82 11.69 7.93
N ILE A 36 12.24 11.40 6.76
CA ILE A 36 12.00 10.02 6.32
C ILE A 36 13.36 9.40 6.00
N THR A 37 13.72 8.33 6.71
CA THR A 37 14.98 7.61 6.51
C THR A 37 14.78 6.32 5.72
N HIS A 38 13.63 5.66 5.87
CA HIS A 38 13.26 4.47 5.11
C HIS A 38 11.79 4.47 4.70
N VAL A 39 11.53 3.84 3.56
CA VAL A 39 10.18 3.55 3.06
C VAL A 39 10.11 2.06 2.77
N SER A 40 9.18 1.37 3.43
CA SER A 40 8.93 -0.05 3.21
C SER A 40 7.54 -0.23 2.61
N SER A 41 7.45 -0.92 1.48
CA SER A 41 6.19 -1.22 0.80
C SER A 41 6.01 -2.71 0.62
N ILE A 42 4.86 -3.24 1.03
CA ILE A 42 4.48 -4.64 0.83
C ILE A 42 3.28 -4.69 -0.11
N LEU A 43 3.46 -5.37 -1.25
CA LEU A 43 2.43 -5.67 -2.23
C LEU A 43 2.24 -7.19 -2.43
N ASN A 44 2.97 -8.03 -1.70
CA ASN A 44 2.86 -9.48 -1.82
C ASN A 44 1.46 -9.93 -1.36
N PRO A 45 0.64 -10.53 -2.24
CA PRO A 45 -0.74 -10.89 -1.91
C PRO A 45 -0.83 -11.95 -0.81
N ASP A 46 0.10 -12.91 -0.78
CA ASP A 46 0.13 -13.95 0.26
C ASP A 46 0.34 -13.33 1.65
N LYS A 47 1.16 -12.27 1.72
CA LYS A 47 1.38 -11.51 2.96
C LYS A 47 0.17 -10.65 3.35
N LEU A 48 -0.64 -10.20 2.40
CA LEU A 48 -1.72 -9.25 2.65
C LEU A 48 -3.11 -9.88 2.73
N ALA A 49 -3.29 -11.12 2.24
CA ALA A 49 -4.60 -11.76 2.10
C ALA A 49 -5.37 -11.83 3.43
N HIS A 50 -4.68 -11.92 4.56
CA HIS A 50 -5.29 -11.95 5.88
C HIS A 50 -5.87 -10.59 6.35
N LEU A 51 -5.55 -9.49 5.67
CA LEU A 51 -6.04 -8.14 5.97
C LEU A 51 -7.37 -7.81 5.27
N GLY A 52 -7.87 -8.72 4.42
CA GLY A 52 -9.14 -8.59 3.73
C GLY A 52 -9.02 -8.71 2.20
N PRO A 53 -10.07 -8.34 1.45
CA PRO A 53 -10.09 -8.45 -0.01
C PRO A 53 -8.99 -7.62 -0.67
N LEU A 54 -8.21 -8.27 -1.53
CA LEU A 54 -7.12 -7.64 -2.28
C LEU A 54 -7.59 -7.19 -3.66
N ALA A 55 -6.97 -6.12 -4.16
CA ALA A 55 -7.11 -5.69 -5.54
C ALA A 55 -6.32 -6.62 -6.48
N ASP A 56 -6.76 -6.73 -7.73
CA ASP A 56 -5.97 -7.41 -8.76
C ASP A 56 -4.83 -6.50 -9.23
N LEU A 57 -3.66 -6.68 -8.62
CA LEU A 57 -2.47 -5.89 -8.92
C LEU A 57 -2.03 -6.01 -10.38
N LYS A 58 -2.22 -7.17 -11.03
CA LYS A 58 -1.82 -7.35 -12.44
C LYS A 58 -2.69 -6.50 -13.36
N SER A 59 -4.00 -6.53 -13.15
CA SER A 59 -4.94 -5.69 -13.91
C SER A 59 -4.64 -4.20 -13.72
N LEU A 60 -4.22 -3.77 -12.51
CA LEU A 60 -3.88 -2.36 -12.26
C LEU A 60 -2.64 -1.90 -13.02
N LEU A 61 -1.59 -2.71 -13.08
CA LEU A 61 -0.35 -2.37 -13.79
C LEU A 61 -0.54 -2.32 -15.32
N GLN A 62 -1.49 -3.10 -15.85
CA GLN A 62 -1.82 -3.10 -17.28
C GLN A 62 -2.62 -1.87 -17.72
N HIS A 63 -3.28 -1.17 -16.80
CA HIS A 63 -3.99 0.08 -17.09
C HIS A 63 -3.05 1.31 -17.09
N GLU A 64 -1.74 1.12 -16.92
CA GLU A 64 -0.71 2.17 -17.01
C GLU A 64 0.04 2.18 -18.37
N GLU A 65 -0.39 1.44 -19.40
CA GLU A 65 0.04 1.73 -20.78
C GLU A 65 -0.76 2.92 -21.35
N PRO A 66 -0.12 4.03 -21.75
CA PRO A 66 -0.80 5.09 -22.50
C PRO A 66 -1.06 4.61 -23.94
N PRO A 67 -2.09 5.14 -24.63
CA PRO A 67 -2.21 4.98 -26.08
C PRO A 67 -1.06 5.67 -26.83
#